data_AF-A0A1U7CKU4-F1
#
_entry.id   AF-A0A1U7CKU4-F1
#
_cell.length_a   1.000
_cell.length_b   1.000
_cell.length_c   1.000
_cell.angle_alpha   90.00
_cell.angle_beta   90.00
_cell.angle_gamma   90.00
#
_symmetry.space_group_name_H-M   'P 1'
#
loop_
_entity.id
_entity.type
_entity.pdbx_description
1 polymer ?
#
loop_
_entity_poly.entity_id
_entity_poly.type
_entity_poly.pdbx_seq_one_letter_code
_entity_poly.pdbx_strand_id
1 'polypeptide(L)'
;MHDVILVAAMSDGHWRPGIGDPTPIGWFTVAAYFAAAIACGRAWRLDRRADQAGANTSPTFWLILTGLIGFLGVNKQLDLQSLLTDVARTLAKSQNWYAQRREVQLLFIAAVGVAALVALAAFAWIARKEWKRNITALAGVVLLLAFVVIRAASFHHVDAFIQTRLAGVKWNAILELGGIGLVALGAALAMRTDHGRRTAPRPDAPGRDDSMGPRRYGIPGVGPAAPASSRDRNRSA
;
A
#
# COMPACT_ATOMS: atom_id res chain seq x y z
N MET A 1 16.32 26.53 26.93
CA MET A 1 15.11 25.71 26.73
C MET A 1 14.64 25.96 25.30
N HIS A 2 14.64 24.89 24.50
CA HIS A 2 13.88 24.63 23.26
C HIS A 2 13.42 25.87 22.47
N ASP A 3 13.96 26.18 21.30
CA ASP A 3 13.61 25.45 20.08
C ASP A 3 14.77 25.37 19.07
N VAL A 4 15.35 24.17 19.00
CA VAL A 4 16.22 23.74 17.90
C VAL A 4 15.30 23.36 16.73
N ILE A 5 14.75 24.36 16.04
CA ILE A 5 14.22 24.18 14.70
C ILE A 5 15.44 24.21 13.78
N LEU A 6 15.89 23.02 13.38
CA LEU A 6 16.98 22.80 12.42
C LEU A 6 16.62 23.43 11.07
N VAL A 7 16.87 24.73 10.98
CA VAL A 7 17.01 25.51 9.76
C VAL A 7 18.15 24.90 8.96
N ALA A 8 17.93 24.70 7.66
CA ALA A 8 18.90 24.18 6.72
C ALA A 8 20.29 24.83 6.91
N ALA A 9 21.23 24.06 7.46
CA ALA A 9 22.59 24.52 7.68
C ALA A 9 23.48 23.84 6.63
N MET A 10 23.86 24.58 5.59
CA MET A 10 25.23 24.44 5.10
C MET A 10 26.13 25.00 6.20
N SER A 11 26.64 24.15 7.09
CA SER A 11 27.91 24.45 7.75
C SER A 11 28.94 23.51 7.14
N ASP A 12 30.00 24.09 6.58
CA ASP A 12 31.27 23.41 6.27
C ASP A 12 31.24 22.39 5.12
N GLY A 13 30.41 22.58 4.08
CA GLY A 13 30.55 21.85 2.82
C GLY A 13 30.17 20.36 2.85
N HIS A 14 29.51 19.88 3.91
CA HIS A 14 28.99 18.53 4.01
C HIS A 14 27.46 18.51 4.06
N TRP A 15 26.85 17.60 3.30
CA TRP A 15 25.40 17.35 3.33
C TRP A 15 25.01 16.84 4.73
N ARG A 16 24.07 17.53 5.39
CA ARG A 16 23.37 17.03 6.59
C ARG A 16 21.91 16.77 6.24
N PRO A 17 21.28 15.70 6.77
CA PRO A 17 19.86 15.43 6.55
C PRO A 17 19.03 16.62 7.07
N GLY A 18 18.46 17.39 6.15
CA GLY A 18 17.53 18.48 6.41
C GLY A 18 16.13 18.09 5.94
N ILE A 19 15.11 18.53 6.68
CA ILE A 19 13.70 18.31 6.35
C ILE A 19 13.40 19.03 5.02
N GLY A 20 13.04 18.28 3.98
CA GLY A 20 12.98 18.77 2.59
C GLY A 20 12.01 19.92 2.30
N ASP A 21 10.91 20.06 3.05
CA ASP A 21 9.97 21.19 2.89
C ASP A 21 9.20 21.46 4.21
N PRO A 22 9.51 22.51 4.98
CA PRO A 22 8.80 22.86 6.22
C PRO A 22 7.45 23.55 5.97
N THR A 23 6.79 23.25 4.84
CA THR A 23 5.48 23.81 4.53
C THR A 23 4.36 22.93 5.13
N PRO A 24 3.25 23.51 5.61
CA PRO A 24 2.11 22.72 6.12
C PRO A 24 1.59 21.69 5.10
N ILE A 25 1.62 22.04 3.81
CA ILE A 25 1.21 21.15 2.72
C ILE A 25 2.20 19.98 2.52
N GLY A 26 3.51 20.21 2.70
CA GLY A 26 4.52 19.16 2.68
C GLY A 26 4.29 18.13 3.80
N TRP A 27 4.12 18.59 5.04
CA TRP A 27 3.79 17.71 6.16
C TRP A 27 2.46 16.98 5.98
N PHE A 28 1.45 17.66 5.44
CA PHE A 28 0.17 17.04 5.11
C PHE A 28 0.33 15.92 4.08
N THR A 29 1.08 16.13 2.98
CA THR A 29 1.33 15.09 1.97
C THR A 29 2.04 13.87 2.57
N VAL A 30 2.97 14.08 3.49
CA VAL A 30 3.71 13.00 4.16
C VAL A 30 2.78 12.20 5.07
N ALA A 31 1.96 12.88 5.88
CA ALA A 31 0.92 12.24 6.66
C ALA A 31 -0.06 11.45 5.77
N ALA A 32 -0.43 12.00 4.61
CA ALA A 32 -1.29 11.34 3.64
C ALA A 32 -0.65 10.07 3.05
N TYR A 33 0.65 10.08 2.71
CA TYR A 33 1.38 8.88 2.30
C TYR A 33 1.31 7.81 3.39
N PHE A 34 1.64 8.14 4.64
CA PHE A 34 1.63 7.16 5.72
C PHE A 34 0.21 6.63 6.01
N ALA A 35 -0.80 7.50 5.99
CA ALA A 35 -2.19 7.10 6.12
C ALA A 35 -2.62 6.13 5.01
N ALA A 36 -2.27 6.43 3.75
CA ALA A 36 -2.54 5.56 2.61
C ALA A 36 -1.78 4.23 2.69
N ALA A 37 -0.51 4.25 3.13
CA ALA A 37 0.28 3.04 3.33
C ALA A 37 -0.33 2.12 4.40
N ILE A 38 -0.81 2.71 5.51
CA ILE A 38 -1.53 2.01 6.57
C ILE A 38 -2.87 1.44 6.03
N ALA A 39 -3.61 2.20 5.23
CA ALA A 39 -4.85 1.74 4.60
C ALA A 39 -4.60 0.54 3.67
N CYS A 40 -3.57 0.60 2.83
CA CYS A 40 -3.12 -0.52 2.01
C CYS A 40 -2.70 -1.72 2.87
N GLY A 41 -2.01 -1.48 3.99
CA GLY A 41 -1.57 -2.54 4.90
C GLY A 41 -2.74 -3.22 5.60
N ARG A 42 -3.81 -2.48 5.89
CA ARG A 42 -5.08 -3.05 6.37
C ARG A 42 -5.77 -3.86 5.29
N ALA A 43 -5.87 -3.34 4.06
CA ALA A 43 -6.44 -4.08 2.93
C ALA A 43 -5.67 -5.39 2.68
N TRP A 44 -4.34 -5.38 2.74
CA TRP A 44 -3.50 -6.57 2.67
C TRP A 44 -3.86 -7.62 3.73
N ARG A 45 -4.01 -7.21 5.01
CA ARG A 45 -4.37 -8.14 6.09
C ARG A 45 -5.74 -8.78 5.89
N LEU A 46 -6.69 -8.04 5.33
CA LEU A 46 -8.03 -8.56 5.04
C LEU A 46 -7.98 -9.52 3.85
N ASP A 47 -7.36 -9.10 2.75
CA ASP A 47 -7.22 -9.92 1.55
C ASP A 47 -6.45 -11.21 1.82
N ARG A 48 -5.38 -11.16 2.64
CA ARG A 48 -4.60 -12.34 3.02
C ARG A 48 -5.45 -13.36 3.79
N ARG A 49 -6.36 -12.91 4.65
CA ARG A 49 -7.28 -13.79 5.37
C ARG A 49 -8.33 -14.39 4.43
N ALA A 50 -8.82 -13.59 3.48
CA ALA A 50 -9.77 -14.04 2.48
C ALA A 50 -9.14 -15.07 1.51
N ASP A 51 -7.89 -14.83 1.08
CA ASP A 51 -7.10 -15.74 0.25
C ASP A 51 -6.88 -17.10 0.95
N GLN A 52 -6.52 -17.07 2.24
CA GLN A 52 -6.41 -18.28 3.07
C GLN A 52 -7.74 -19.03 3.25
N ALA A 53 -8.87 -18.32 3.14
CA ALA A 53 -10.21 -18.90 3.17
C ALA A 53 -10.69 -19.36 1.78
N GLY A 54 -9.83 -19.34 0.76
CA GLY A 54 -10.13 -19.79 -0.60
C GLY A 54 -10.77 -18.74 -1.52
N ALA A 55 -10.88 -17.48 -1.08
CA ALA A 55 -11.36 -16.41 -1.95
C ALA A 55 -10.28 -16.00 -2.96
N ASN A 56 -10.67 -15.75 -4.20
CA ASN A 56 -9.76 -15.22 -5.22
C ASN A 56 -9.46 -13.74 -4.92
N THR A 57 -8.42 -13.46 -4.14
CA THR A 57 -7.97 -12.09 -3.83
C THR A 57 -6.52 -11.88 -4.25
N SER A 58 -5.98 -10.68 -4.04
CA SER A 58 -4.59 -10.36 -4.40
C SER A 58 -3.85 -9.66 -3.26
N PRO A 59 -3.46 -10.39 -2.19
CA PRO A 59 -2.77 -9.80 -1.05
C PRO A 59 -1.45 -9.15 -1.45
N THR A 60 -0.70 -9.77 -2.36
CA THR A 60 0.60 -9.28 -2.84
C THR A 60 0.50 -7.87 -3.44
N PHE A 61 -0.60 -7.54 -4.12
CA PHE A 61 -0.84 -6.20 -4.67
C PHE A 61 -0.78 -5.13 -3.57
N TRP A 62 -1.55 -5.31 -2.51
CA TRP A 62 -1.62 -4.36 -1.39
C TRP A 62 -0.33 -4.29 -0.59
N LEU A 63 0.37 -5.42 -0.44
CA LEU A 63 1.67 -5.45 0.25
C LEU A 63 2.71 -4.61 -0.48
N ILE A 64 2.83 -4.78 -1.80
CA ILE A 64 3.75 -3.99 -2.63
C ILE A 64 3.32 -2.52 -2.60
N LEU A 65 2.03 -2.23 -2.66
CA LEU A 65 1.52 -0.85 -2.61
C LEU A 65 1.82 -0.18 -1.25
N THR A 66 1.68 -0.89 -0.14
CA THR A 66 2.12 -0.40 1.18
C THR A 66 3.60 -0.04 1.19
N GLY A 67 4.44 -0.93 0.66
CA GLY A 67 5.89 -0.69 0.55
C GLY A 67 6.21 0.53 -0.31
N LEU A 68 5.60 0.62 -1.49
CA LEU A 68 5.80 1.72 -2.43
C LEU A 68 5.36 3.06 -1.84
N ILE A 69 4.14 3.16 -1.33
CA ILE A 69 3.59 4.39 -0.76
C ILE A 69 4.38 4.82 0.49
N GLY A 70 4.77 3.86 1.34
CA GLY A 70 5.63 4.14 2.50
C GLY A 70 7.01 4.64 2.08
N PHE A 71 7.62 4.01 1.07
CA PHE A 71 8.89 4.45 0.50
C PHE A 71 8.78 5.86 -0.08
N LEU A 72 7.72 6.20 -0.82
CA LEU A 72 7.50 7.55 -1.35
C LEU A 72 7.34 8.59 -0.23
N GLY A 73 6.63 8.26 0.86
CA GLY A 73 6.50 9.14 2.02
C GLY A 73 7.83 9.43 2.71
N VAL A 74 8.67 8.41 2.88
CA VAL A 74 10.04 8.55 3.42
C VAL A 74 10.94 9.32 2.44
N ASN A 75 10.87 8.98 1.16
CA ASN A 75 11.62 9.63 0.09
C ASN A 75 11.35 11.13 0.01
N LYS A 76 10.09 11.54 0.23
CA LYS A 76 9.70 12.94 0.29
C LYS A 76 10.36 13.71 1.44
N GLN A 77 10.54 13.08 2.60
CA GLN A 77 11.22 13.70 3.74
C GLN A 77 12.74 13.76 3.56
N LEU A 78 13.33 12.69 3.05
CA LEU A 78 14.78 12.58 2.84
C LEU A 78 15.30 13.44 1.68
N ASP A 79 14.40 14.02 0.89
CA ASP A 79 14.66 14.70 -0.38
C ASP A 79 15.82 14.05 -1.16
N LEU A 80 15.63 12.76 -1.49
CA LEU A 80 16.66 11.94 -2.12
C LEU A 80 17.19 12.57 -3.42
N GLN A 81 16.34 13.36 -4.09
CA GLN A 81 16.71 14.11 -5.28
C GLN A 81 17.83 15.13 -5.01
N SER A 82 17.72 15.90 -3.92
CA SER A 82 18.77 16.83 -3.49
C SER A 82 20.04 16.10 -3.07
N LEU A 83 19.91 15.02 -2.28
CA LEU A 83 21.06 14.19 -1.90
C LEU A 83 21.80 13.62 -3.13
N LEU A 84 21.07 13.01 -4.07
CA LEU A 84 21.67 12.45 -5.29
C LEU A 84 22.33 13.52 -6.15
N THR A 85 21.72 14.71 -6.24
CA THR A 85 22.29 15.84 -6.99
C THR A 85 23.60 16.32 -6.37
N ASP A 86 23.68 16.40 -5.04
CA ASP A 86 24.89 16.81 -4.35
C ASP A 86 26.01 15.77 -4.44
N VAL A 87 25.68 14.48 -4.31
CA VAL A 87 26.64 13.38 -4.53
C VAL A 87 27.14 13.40 -5.97
N ALA A 88 26.23 13.52 -6.94
CA ALA A 88 26.59 13.60 -8.36
C ALA A 88 27.46 14.83 -8.65
N ARG A 89 27.17 16.00 -8.05
CA ARG A 89 27.97 17.21 -8.20
C ARG A 89 29.38 17.03 -7.65
N THR A 90 29.51 16.38 -6.49
CA THR A 90 30.82 16.14 -5.85
C THR A 90 31.66 15.18 -6.67
N LEU A 91 31.06 14.09 -7.16
CA LEU A 91 31.70 13.14 -8.08
C LEU A 91 32.05 13.78 -9.43
N ALA A 92 31.18 14.62 -9.98
CA ALA A 92 31.43 15.28 -11.27
C ALA A 92 32.59 16.29 -11.20
N LYS A 93 32.77 16.96 -10.04
CA LYS A 93 33.89 17.87 -9.80
C LYS A 93 35.22 17.12 -9.66
N SER A 94 35.23 15.94 -9.04
CA SER A 94 36.45 15.14 -8.90
C SER A 94 36.86 14.44 -10.21
N GLN A 95 35.89 14.12 -11.08
CA GLN A 95 36.12 13.34 -12.32
C GLN A 95 36.14 14.20 -13.61
N ASN A 96 36.03 15.53 -13.53
CA ASN A 96 35.88 16.45 -14.68
C ASN A 96 34.66 16.17 -15.60
N TRP A 97 33.68 15.38 -15.14
CA TRP A 97 32.47 15.01 -15.93
C TRP A 97 31.41 16.11 -15.97
N TYR A 98 31.66 17.30 -15.40
CA TYR A 98 30.69 18.38 -15.32
C TYR A 98 30.20 18.89 -16.70
N ALA A 99 31.02 18.71 -17.74
CA ALA A 99 30.66 19.03 -19.12
C ALA A 99 29.54 18.12 -19.67
N GLN A 100 29.44 16.88 -19.19
CA GLN A 100 28.47 15.86 -19.64
C GLN A 100 27.19 15.79 -18.79
N ARG A 101 26.93 16.81 -17.95
CA ARG A 101 25.74 16.88 -17.08
C ARG A 101 24.41 16.56 -17.79
N ARG A 102 24.28 16.99 -19.05
CA ARG A 102 23.07 16.83 -19.86
C ARG A 102 22.84 15.36 -20.24
N GLU A 103 23.90 14.64 -20.57
CA GLU A 103 23.83 13.21 -20.90
C GLU A 103 23.48 12.37 -19.68
N VAL A 104 24.13 12.64 -18.54
CA VAL A 104 23.83 11.96 -17.27
C VAL A 104 22.38 12.19 -16.84
N GLN A 105 21.89 13.42 -17.00
CA GLN A 105 20.51 13.77 -16.69
C GLN A 105 19.50 13.07 -17.61
N LEU A 106 19.78 13.00 -18.91
CA LEU A 106 18.97 12.24 -19.87
C LEU A 106 18.92 10.75 -19.51
N LEU A 107 20.06 10.15 -19.19
CA LEU A 107 20.15 8.75 -18.75
C LEU A 107 19.37 8.50 -17.46
N PHE A 108 19.45 9.42 -16.50
CA PHE A 108 18.69 9.33 -15.25
C PHE A 108 17.18 9.38 -15.49
N ILE A 109 16.70 10.34 -16.30
CA ILE A 109 15.27 10.45 -16.64
C ILE A 109 14.80 9.20 -17.40
N ALA A 110 15.59 8.72 -18.36
CA ALA A 110 15.29 7.49 -19.10
C ALA A 110 15.20 6.28 -18.16
N ALA A 111 16.15 6.13 -17.23
CA ALA A 111 16.16 5.05 -16.25
C ALA A 111 14.92 5.09 -15.34
N VAL A 112 14.53 6.27 -14.83
CA VAL A 112 13.32 6.45 -14.03
C VAL A 112 12.06 6.14 -14.84
N GLY A 113 12.00 6.59 -16.10
CA GLY A 113 10.89 6.30 -17.01
C GLY A 113 10.72 4.80 -17.27
N VAL A 114 11.81 4.09 -17.59
CA VAL A 114 11.80 2.64 -17.77
C VAL A 114 11.38 1.93 -16.48
N ALA A 115 11.91 2.34 -15.33
CA ALA A 115 11.52 1.78 -14.04
C ALA A 115 10.02 1.98 -13.75
N ALA A 116 9.46 3.15 -14.08
CA ALA A 116 8.03 3.42 -13.94
C ALA A 116 7.17 2.54 -14.86
N LEU A 117 7.59 2.30 -16.10
CA LEU A 117 6.89 1.40 -17.03
C LEU A 117 6.92 -0.05 -16.54
N VAL A 118 8.07 -0.53 -16.06
CA VAL A 118 8.21 -1.86 -15.47
C VAL A 118 7.31 -2.00 -14.24
N ALA A 119 7.30 -0.99 -13.36
CA ALA A 119 6.42 -0.98 -12.19
C ALA A 119 4.94 -1.02 -12.60
N LEU A 120 4.53 -0.21 -13.59
CA LEU A 120 3.16 -0.20 -14.09
C LEU A 120 2.75 -1.57 -14.66
N ALA A 121 3.60 -2.18 -15.48
CA ALA A 121 3.35 -3.52 -16.03
C ALA A 121 3.24 -4.57 -14.92
N ALA A 122 4.11 -4.52 -13.91
CA ALA A 122 4.04 -5.41 -12.75
C ALA A 122 2.74 -5.21 -11.96
N PHE A 123 2.33 -3.97 -11.68
CA PHE A 123 1.07 -3.70 -10.99
C PHE A 123 -0.15 -4.15 -11.80
N ALA A 124 -0.18 -3.90 -13.11
CA ALA A 124 -1.25 -4.37 -13.98
C ALA A 124 -1.33 -5.91 -13.99
N TRP A 125 -0.17 -6.58 -14.06
CA TRP A 125 -0.09 -8.04 -14.02
C TRP A 125 -0.59 -8.62 -12.70
N ILE A 126 -0.23 -8.01 -11.56
CA ILE A 126 -0.67 -8.49 -10.25
C ILE A 126 -2.16 -8.18 -10.03
N ALA A 127 -2.63 -7.01 -10.49
CA ALA A 127 -4.03 -6.60 -10.38
C ALA A 127 -4.99 -7.41 -11.26
N ARG A 128 -4.47 -8.16 -12.26
CA ARG A 128 -5.29 -8.90 -13.25
C ARG A 128 -6.27 -9.90 -12.66
N LYS A 129 -5.98 -10.44 -11.47
CA LYS A 129 -6.88 -11.39 -10.79
C LYS A 129 -8.21 -10.76 -10.40
N GLU A 130 -8.23 -9.46 -10.10
CA GLU A 130 -9.37 -8.72 -9.54
C GLU A 130 -9.44 -7.30 -10.13
N TRP A 131 -9.41 -7.17 -11.46
CA TRP A 131 -9.26 -5.89 -12.17
C TRP A 131 -10.30 -4.83 -11.75
N LYS A 132 -11.58 -5.21 -11.68
CA LYS A 132 -12.67 -4.28 -11.34
C LYS A 132 -12.54 -3.73 -9.92
N ARG A 133 -12.05 -4.54 -8.98
CA ARG A 133 -11.87 -4.14 -7.58
C ARG A 133 -10.66 -3.23 -7.41
N ASN A 134 -9.61 -3.47 -8.19
CA ASN A 134 -8.33 -2.79 -8.03
C ASN A 134 -8.17 -1.57 -8.96
N ILE A 135 -9.10 -1.31 -9.89
CA ILE A 135 -8.97 -0.26 -10.90
C ILE A 135 -8.77 1.14 -10.31
N THR A 136 -9.45 1.46 -9.20
CA THR A 136 -9.30 2.75 -8.51
C THR A 136 -7.90 2.91 -7.92
N ALA A 137 -7.37 1.86 -7.28
CA ALA A 137 -6.01 1.87 -6.76
C ALA A 137 -4.96 1.92 -7.89
N LEU A 138 -5.22 1.20 -8.99
CA LEU A 138 -4.34 1.19 -10.17
C LEU A 138 -4.29 2.58 -10.84
N ALA A 139 -5.42 3.28 -10.94
CA ALA A 139 -5.45 4.66 -11.40
C ALA A 139 -4.61 5.58 -10.50
N GLY A 140 -4.69 5.39 -9.18
CA GLY A 140 -3.83 6.09 -8.23
C GLY A 140 -2.33 5.79 -8.44
N VAL A 141 -1.96 4.53 -8.67
CA VAL A 141 -0.59 4.13 -9.01
C VAL A 141 -0.10 4.82 -10.29
N VAL A 142 -0.92 4.88 -11.33
CA VAL A 142 -0.58 5.57 -12.59
C VAL A 142 -0.27 7.05 -12.32
N LEU A 143 -1.11 7.74 -11.53
CA LEU A 143 -0.86 9.14 -11.18
C LEU A 143 0.43 9.33 -10.38
N LEU A 144 0.72 8.43 -9.44
CA LEU A 144 1.94 8.49 -8.63
C LEU A 144 3.19 8.22 -9.47
N LEU A 145 3.15 7.24 -10.37
CA LEU A 145 4.25 6.97 -11.29
C LEU A 145 4.49 8.14 -12.24
N ALA A 146 3.41 8.72 -12.79
CA ALA A 146 3.51 9.93 -13.61
C ALA A 146 4.13 11.09 -12.82
N PHE A 147 3.70 11.29 -11.57
CA PHE A 147 4.29 12.29 -10.68
C PHE A 147 5.80 12.07 -10.46
N VAL A 148 6.23 10.83 -10.20
CA VAL A 148 7.66 10.49 -10.03
C VAL A 148 8.47 10.80 -11.29
N VAL A 149 7.96 10.42 -12.47
CA VAL A 149 8.64 10.69 -13.75
C VAL A 149 8.71 12.19 -14.04
N ILE A 150 7.61 12.92 -13.82
CA ILE A 150 7.58 14.39 -13.98
C ILE A 150 8.60 15.04 -13.05
N ARG A 151 8.65 14.62 -11.78
CA ARG A 151 9.61 15.13 -10.80
C ARG A 151 11.06 14.89 -11.22
N ALA A 152 11.36 13.72 -11.81
CA ALA A 152 12.67 13.42 -12.35
C ALA A 152 13.01 14.23 -13.62
N ALA A 153 12.02 14.52 -14.48
CA ALA A 153 12.18 15.29 -15.71
C ALA A 153 12.23 16.81 -15.48
N SER A 154 11.64 17.30 -14.40
CA SER A 154 11.46 18.73 -14.09
C SER A 154 12.75 19.55 -14.01
N PHE A 155 13.91 18.90 -13.77
CA PHE A 155 15.24 19.52 -13.78
C PHE A 155 15.63 20.24 -15.10
N HIS A 156 14.87 20.08 -16.19
CA HIS A 156 15.30 20.50 -17.54
C HIS A 156 14.30 21.38 -18.31
N HIS A 157 13.56 22.30 -17.66
CA HIS A 157 12.66 23.36 -18.23
C HIS A 157 11.15 23.17 -17.99
N VAL A 158 10.70 22.05 -17.43
CA VAL A 158 9.25 21.82 -17.17
C VAL A 158 8.77 22.57 -15.91
N ASP A 159 9.68 22.95 -15.02
CA ASP A 159 9.35 23.68 -13.79
C ASP A 159 8.64 25.01 -14.03
N ALA A 160 8.92 25.74 -15.11
CA ALA A 160 8.28 27.03 -15.37
C ALA A 160 6.77 26.89 -15.67
N PHE A 161 6.35 25.81 -16.34
CA PHE A 161 4.95 25.53 -16.63
C PHE A 161 4.21 24.85 -15.46
N ILE A 162 4.93 24.17 -14.56
CA ILE A 162 4.36 23.45 -13.42
C ILE A 162 4.33 24.30 -12.12
N GLN A 163 5.16 25.34 -12.04
CA GLN A 163 5.07 26.37 -10.99
C GLN A 163 3.86 27.30 -11.18
N THR A 164 3.12 27.20 -12.30
CA THR A 164 1.82 27.85 -12.43
C THR A 164 0.85 27.25 -11.41
N ARG A 165 0.28 28.11 -10.57
CA ARG A 165 -0.67 27.71 -9.53
C ARG A 165 -2.05 27.63 -10.16
N LEU A 166 -2.72 26.49 -10.06
CA LEU A 166 -4.16 26.40 -10.31
C LEU A 166 -4.86 26.56 -8.96
N ALA A 167 -5.68 27.59 -8.80
CA ALA A 167 -6.37 27.92 -7.53
C ALA A 167 -5.44 28.01 -6.30
N GLY A 168 -4.20 28.48 -6.48
CA GLY A 168 -3.21 28.61 -5.39
C GLY A 168 -2.40 27.35 -5.07
N VAL A 169 -2.71 26.21 -5.69
CA VAL A 169 -2.03 24.92 -5.49
C VAL A 169 -1.15 24.57 -6.70
N LYS A 170 0.06 24.05 -6.45
CA LYS A 170 0.97 23.60 -7.52
C LYS A 170 0.39 22.35 -8.19
N TRP A 171 0.48 22.24 -9.51
CA TRP A 171 0.05 21.05 -10.27
C TRP A 171 0.66 19.75 -9.74
N ASN A 172 1.92 19.80 -9.31
CA ASN A 172 2.60 18.67 -8.67
C ASN A 172 1.87 18.17 -7.41
N ALA A 173 1.38 19.08 -6.57
CA ALA A 173 0.66 18.69 -5.36
C ALA A 173 -0.71 18.07 -5.69
N ILE A 174 -1.37 18.52 -6.77
CA ILE A 174 -2.64 17.94 -7.24
C ILE A 174 -2.44 16.50 -7.73
N LEU A 175 -1.42 16.27 -8.57
CA LEU A 175 -1.11 14.92 -9.07
C LEU A 175 -0.72 13.98 -7.93
N GLU A 176 0.10 14.46 -7.00
CA GLU A 176 0.57 13.68 -5.86
C GLU A 176 -0.56 13.34 -4.89
N LEU A 177 -1.30 14.35 -4.41
CA LEU A 177 -2.43 14.15 -3.49
C LEU A 177 -3.58 13.39 -4.16
N GLY A 178 -3.83 13.62 -5.45
CA GLY A 178 -4.81 12.87 -6.23
C GLY A 178 -4.43 11.40 -6.36
N GLY A 179 -3.16 11.10 -6.63
CA GLY A 179 -2.63 9.74 -6.66
C GLY A 179 -2.75 9.03 -5.31
N ILE A 180 -2.31 9.68 -4.23
CA ILE A 180 -2.46 9.16 -2.85
C ILE A 180 -3.93 8.94 -2.52
N GLY A 181 -4.79 9.91 -2.85
CA GLY A 181 -6.22 9.86 -2.59
C GLY A 181 -6.92 8.70 -3.30
N LEU A 182 -6.60 8.46 -4.58
CA LEU A 182 -7.14 7.32 -5.33
C LEU A 182 -6.66 5.97 -4.79
N VAL A 183 -5.39 5.87 -4.38
CA VAL A 183 -4.88 4.66 -3.72
C VAL A 183 -5.60 4.40 -2.40
N ALA A 184 -5.74 5.43 -1.56
CA ALA A 184 -6.43 5.34 -0.28
C ALA A 184 -7.92 4.99 -0.46
N LEU A 185 -8.58 5.58 -1.46
CA LEU A 185 -9.96 5.28 -1.82
C LEU A 185 -10.10 3.83 -2.30
N GLY A 186 -9.21 3.37 -3.19
CA GLY A 186 -9.19 1.98 -3.65
C GLY A 186 -9.03 1.00 -2.49
N ALA A 187 -8.13 1.29 -1.55
CA ALA A 187 -7.99 0.50 -0.32
C ALA A 187 -9.27 0.50 0.51
N ALA A 188 -9.90 1.67 0.71
CA ALA A 188 -11.16 1.77 1.45
C ALA A 188 -12.31 0.99 0.82
N LEU A 189 -12.44 1.05 -0.52
CA LEU A 189 -13.44 0.30 -1.26
C LEU A 189 -13.22 -1.22 -1.14
N ALA A 190 -11.96 -1.68 -1.25
CA ALA A 190 -11.62 -3.09 -1.06
C ALA A 190 -11.98 -3.59 0.36
N MET A 191 -11.72 -2.78 1.40
CA MET A 191 -12.08 -3.12 2.78
C MET A 191 -13.61 -3.21 2.98
N ARG A 192 -14.40 -2.37 2.30
CA ARG A 192 -15.87 -2.39 2.36
C ARG A 192 -16.45 -3.64 1.70
N THR A 193 -15.91 -4.06 0.55
CA THR A 193 -16.36 -5.28 -0.13
C THR A 193 -16.10 -6.54 0.68
N ASP A 194 -14.99 -6.60 1.43
CA ASP A 194 -14.69 -7.72 2.31
C ASP A 194 -15.60 -7.78 3.54
N HIS A 195 -16.04 -6.63 4.05
CA HIS A 195 -16.99 -6.59 5.16
C HIS A 195 -18.34 -7.21 4.75
N GLY A 196 -18.83 -6.88 3.55
CA GLY A 196 -20.05 -7.47 2.99
C GLY A 196 -19.96 -8.98 2.75
N ARG A 197 -18.77 -9.51 2.37
CA ARG A 197 -18.55 -10.96 2.24
C ARG A 197 -18.59 -11.70 3.58
N ARG A 198 -18.22 -11.05 4.68
CA ARG A 198 -18.22 -11.65 6.03
C ARG A 198 -19.61 -11.71 6.66
N THR A 199 -20.47 -10.75 6.34
CA THR A 199 -21.84 -10.68 6.87
C THR A 199 -22.84 -11.49 6.04
N ALA A 200 -22.50 -11.83 4.79
CA ALA A 200 -23.29 -12.74 3.99
C ALA A 200 -23.37 -14.13 4.68
N PRO A 201 -24.57 -14.71 4.84
CA PRO A 201 -24.70 -16.07 5.37
C PRO A 201 -23.86 -17.04 4.54
N ARG A 202 -23.01 -17.84 5.19
CA ARG A 202 -22.27 -18.91 4.51
C ARG A 202 -23.29 -19.84 3.82
N PRO A 203 -23.24 -20.03 2.49
CA PRO A 203 -24.16 -20.92 1.78
C PRO A 203 -24.08 -22.39 2.23
N ASP A 204 -23.04 -22.73 2.97
CA ASP A 204 -22.62 -24.09 3.29
C ASP A 204 -22.32 -24.26 4.80
N ALA A 205 -22.85 -23.39 5.65
CA ALA A 205 -23.12 -23.84 7.02
C ALA A 205 -24.18 -24.94 6.88
N PRO A 206 -23.88 -26.22 7.21
CA PRO A 206 -24.94 -27.21 7.35
C PRO A 206 -25.92 -26.54 8.30
N GLY A 207 -27.18 -26.38 7.87
CA GLY A 207 -28.22 -25.88 8.74
C GLY A 207 -28.02 -26.58 10.07
N ARG A 208 -27.88 -25.82 11.16
CA ARG A 208 -28.02 -26.42 12.48
C ARG A 208 -29.37 -27.06 12.43
N ASP A 209 -29.36 -28.36 12.20
CA ASP A 209 -30.54 -29.18 12.21
C ASP A 209 -30.92 -29.25 13.68
N ASP A 210 -31.64 -28.23 14.13
CA ASP A 210 -32.14 -28.13 15.50
C ASP A 210 -33.19 -29.23 15.78
N SER A 211 -33.51 -30.08 14.78
CA SER A 211 -34.25 -31.32 14.96
C SER A 211 -33.37 -32.51 15.42
N MET A 212 -32.04 -32.40 15.34
CA MET A 212 -31.12 -33.34 15.99
C MET A 212 -30.96 -32.98 17.46
N GLY A 213 -31.73 -33.66 18.32
CA GLY A 213 -31.51 -33.69 19.76
C GLY A 213 -30.05 -34.03 20.13
N PRO A 214 -29.62 -33.78 21.38
CA PRO A 214 -28.23 -33.81 21.79
C PRO A 214 -27.54 -35.08 21.31
N ARG A 215 -26.54 -34.91 20.42
CA ARG A 215 -25.79 -36.03 19.84
C ARG A 215 -25.18 -36.86 20.96
N ARG A 216 -25.72 -38.05 21.18
CA ARG A 216 -25.07 -39.07 22.00
C ARG A 216 -23.81 -39.48 21.26
N TYR A 217 -22.66 -38.98 21.71
CA TYR A 217 -21.38 -39.52 21.29
C TYR A 217 -21.28 -40.95 21.83
N GLY A 218 -21.58 -41.93 20.98
CA GLY A 218 -21.22 -43.32 21.24
C GLY A 218 -19.71 -43.46 21.07
N ILE A 219 -19.00 -43.75 22.16
CA ILE A 219 -17.57 -44.06 22.11
C ILE A 219 -17.40 -45.35 21.28
N PRO A 220 -16.64 -45.32 20.17
CA PRO A 220 -16.38 -46.53 19.38
C PRO A 220 -15.69 -47.58 20.25
N GLY A 221 -16.35 -48.73 20.45
CA GLY A 221 -15.83 -49.85 21.24
C GLY A 221 -16.67 -50.25 22.45
N VAL A 222 -17.69 -49.47 22.82
CA VAL A 222 -18.64 -49.87 23.88
C VAL A 222 -19.92 -50.35 23.22
N GLY A 223 -20.06 -51.68 23.05
CA GLY A 223 -21.31 -52.28 22.61
C GLY A 223 -22.48 -51.90 23.52
N PRO A 224 -23.72 -51.83 23.02
CA PRO A 224 -24.87 -51.46 23.83
C PRO A 224 -25.00 -52.43 25.01
N ALA A 225 -24.97 -51.90 26.23
CA ALA A 225 -25.33 -52.66 27.41
C ALA A 225 -26.75 -53.18 27.22
N ALA A 226 -26.90 -54.50 27.18
CA ALA A 226 -28.17 -55.17 27.04
C ALA A 226 -29.15 -54.68 28.12
N PRO A 227 -30.42 -54.39 27.80
CA PRO A 227 -31.39 -54.04 28.80
C PRO A 227 -31.59 -55.22 29.75
N ALA A 228 -31.42 -54.97 31.05
CA ALA A 228 -31.71 -55.93 32.10
C ALA A 228 -33.17 -56.38 32.00
N SER A 229 -33.38 -57.66 31.68
CA SER A 229 -34.68 -58.30 31.70
C SER A 229 -35.15 -58.47 33.14
N SER A 230 -35.89 -57.51 33.68
CA SER A 230 -36.67 -57.72 34.90
C SER A 230 -38.02 -58.37 34.55
N ARG A 231 -37.98 -59.66 34.21
CA ARG A 231 -39.12 -60.56 34.40
C ARG A 231 -39.05 -61.12 35.83
N ASP A 232 -40.23 -61.38 36.37
CA ASP A 232 -40.51 -62.08 37.63
C ASP A 232 -40.22 -61.38 38.95
N ARG A 233 -41.23 -60.62 39.40
CA ARG A 233 -41.68 -60.68 40.79
C ARG A 233 -43.21 -60.66 40.86
N ASN A 234 -43.81 -61.77 40.45
CA ASN A 234 -45.16 -62.12 40.88
C ASN A 234 -45.21 -63.60 41.24
N ARG A 235 -44.86 -63.92 42.49
CA ARG A 235 -45.21 -65.17 43.17
C ARG A 235 -45.38 -64.89 44.67
N SER A 236 -46.65 -64.91 45.08
CA SER A 236 -47.19 -65.55 46.29
C SER A 236 -46.58 -65.20 47.65
N ALA A 237 -47.31 -64.44 48.46
CA ALA A 237 -48.04 -64.93 49.65
C ALA A 237 -48.89 -63.79 50.23
#